data_AF-A0A699I4Y1-F1
#
_entry.id   AF-A0A699I4Y1-F1
#
_cell.length_a   1.000
_cell.length_b   1.000
_cell.length_c   1.000
_cell.angle_alpha   90.00
_cell.angle_beta   90.00
_cell.angle_gamma   90.00
#
_symmetry.space_group_name_H-M   'P 1'
#
loop_
_entity.id
_entity.type
_entity.pdbx_description
1 polymer ?
#
loop_
_entity_poly.entity_id
_entity_poly.type
_entity_poly.pdbx_seq_one_letter_code
_entity_poly.pdbx_strand_id
1 'polypeptide(L)'
;ESIPRKLPPTEKCIKDPVEIHNIKQRDEEFTDEFVRRYKLECRDVKGAPECMKISGFMHGITNPELIKRLHDKMPKSMDEMMSVTTSFLRWEVAASNHERKKSFSSWKQQEAMQKQNFKRGNFQNEQRTERKQDIFTLFTKNTERNPILRQREV
;
A
#
# COMPACT_ATOMS: atom_id res chain seq x y z
N GLU A 1 7.13 32.38 28.05
CA GLU A 1 7.68 31.81 26.81
C GLU A 1 7.17 30.38 26.59
N SER A 2 7.27 29.86 25.36
CA SER A 2 7.03 28.43 25.07
C SER A 2 8.25 27.60 25.42
N ILE A 3 8.14 26.69 26.39
CA ILE A 3 9.23 25.79 26.79
C ILE A 3 9.64 24.93 25.59
N PRO A 4 10.92 24.92 25.16
CA PRO A 4 11.35 24.03 24.10
C PRO A 4 11.30 22.59 24.61
N ARG A 5 10.42 21.78 24.02
CA ARG A 5 10.42 20.31 24.21
C ARG A 5 11.77 19.77 23.72
N LYS A 6 12.70 19.57 24.66
CA LYS A 6 13.90 18.77 24.41
C LYS A 6 13.44 17.36 24.06
N LEU A 7 13.60 16.98 22.79
CA LEU A 7 13.62 15.57 22.40
C LEU A 7 14.66 14.86 23.28
N PRO A 8 14.38 13.66 23.81
CA PRO A 8 15.37 12.91 24.56
C PRO A 8 16.60 12.67 23.65
N PRO A 9 17.82 12.68 24.21
CA PRO A 9 19.00 12.31 23.43
C PRO A 9 18.78 10.89 22.90
N THR A 10 18.67 10.73 21.59
CA THR A 10 18.69 9.40 20.97
C THR A 10 19.95 8.70 21.43
N GLU A 11 19.81 7.53 22.06
CA GLU A 11 20.95 6.77 22.53
C GLU A 11 21.94 6.59 21.39
N LYS A 12 23.15 7.06 21.62
CA LYS A 12 24.23 7.12 20.63
C LYS A 12 24.72 5.70 20.39
N CYS A 13 24.00 5.02 19.49
CA CYS A 13 24.26 3.66 19.06
C CYS A 13 25.74 3.48 18.72
N ILE A 14 26.40 2.63 19.50
CA ILE A 14 27.65 1.97 19.14
C ILE A 14 27.25 0.51 18.90
N LYS A 15 26.48 0.29 17.83
CA LYS A 15 26.12 -1.07 17.38
C LYS A 15 27.35 -1.68 16.70
N ASP A 16 27.58 -2.96 16.91
CA ASP A 16 28.59 -3.74 16.21
C ASP A 16 28.27 -3.78 14.70
N PRO A 17 29.24 -3.58 13.78
CA PRO A 17 29.05 -3.84 12.35
C PRO A 17 28.33 -5.15 12.00
N VAL A 18 28.51 -6.21 12.78
CA VAL A 18 27.85 -7.52 12.59
C VAL A 18 26.32 -7.42 12.67
N GLU A 19 25.77 -6.50 13.46
CA GLU A 19 24.31 -6.30 13.61
C GLU A 19 23.61 -5.93 12.30
N ILE A 20 24.35 -5.46 11.29
CA ILE A 20 23.79 -5.13 9.97
C ILE A 20 23.14 -6.36 9.31
N HIS A 21 23.67 -7.57 9.52
CA HIS A 21 23.09 -8.81 8.98
C HIS A 21 21.82 -9.28 9.73
N ASN A 22 21.55 -8.71 10.91
CA ASN A 22 20.33 -8.96 11.68
C ASN A 22 19.16 -8.07 11.19
N ILE A 23 19.44 -7.02 10.41
CA ILE A 23 18.42 -6.15 9.82
C ILE A 23 17.80 -6.83 8.59
N LYS A 24 16.88 -7.76 8.85
CA LYS A 24 16.10 -8.48 7.84
C LYS A 24 14.72 -7.86 7.64
N GLN A 25 14.17 -8.03 6.45
CA GLN A 25 12.78 -7.72 6.13
C GLN A 25 11.87 -8.69 6.89
N ARG A 26 10.79 -8.18 7.47
CA ARG A 26 9.81 -8.96 8.23
C ARG A 26 8.71 -9.50 7.30
N ASP A 27 8.01 -10.55 7.71
CA ASP A 27 7.05 -11.26 6.85
C ASP A 27 5.92 -10.36 6.30
N GLU A 28 5.49 -9.35 7.07
CA GLU A 28 4.44 -8.39 6.71
C GLU A 28 5.00 -7.00 6.30
N GLU A 29 6.33 -6.84 6.23
CA GLU A 29 6.96 -5.55 5.94
C GLU A 29 7.15 -5.37 4.42
N PHE A 30 6.56 -4.30 3.87
CA PHE A 30 6.77 -3.94 2.48
C PHE A 30 8.23 -3.54 2.22
N THR A 31 8.73 -3.84 1.01
CA THR A 31 10.13 -3.59 0.63
C THR A 31 10.54 -2.12 0.76
N ASP A 32 9.61 -1.17 0.57
CA ASP A 32 9.88 0.26 0.75
C ASP A 32 10.00 0.66 2.23
N GLU A 33 9.20 0.07 3.12
CA GLU A 33 9.31 0.23 4.57
C GLU A 33 10.63 -0.36 5.08
N PHE A 34 10.98 -1.58 4.65
CA PHE A 34 12.28 -2.20 4.94
C PHE A 34 13.43 -1.29 4.51
N VAL A 35 13.40 -0.75 3.28
CA VAL A 35 14.43 0.17 2.76
C VAL A 35 14.60 1.41 3.64
N ARG A 36 13.49 1.99 4.10
CA ARG A 36 13.49 3.16 4.99
C ARG A 36 14.07 2.82 6.36
N ARG A 37 13.68 1.67 6.94
CA ARG A 37 14.18 1.19 8.23
C ARG A 37 15.67 0.85 8.16
N TYR A 38 16.08 0.09 7.15
CA TYR A 38 17.47 -0.29 6.90
C TYR A 38 18.37 0.94 6.77
N LYS A 39 17.95 1.98 6.03
CA LYS A 39 18.71 3.23 5.90
C LYS A 39 18.92 3.96 7.23
N LEU A 40 17.94 3.90 8.14
CA LEU A 40 18.07 4.49 9.47
C LEU A 40 18.96 3.65 10.38
N GLU A 41 18.63 2.36 10.54
CA GLU A 41 19.36 1.45 11.43
C GLU A 41 20.84 1.32 11.05
N CYS A 42 21.14 1.22 9.74
CA CYS A 42 22.51 1.08 9.24
C CYS A 42 23.34 2.37 9.38
N ARG A 43 22.72 3.56 9.39
CA ARG A 43 23.44 4.84 9.62
C ARG A 43 24.01 4.91 11.04
N ASP A 44 23.29 4.31 11.98
CA ASP A 44 23.62 4.35 13.40
C ASP A 44 24.67 3.27 13.79
N VAL A 45 25.11 2.45 12.83
CA VAL A 45 26.24 1.50 12.94
C VAL A 45 27.53 2.19 12.49
N LYS A 46 28.32 2.70 13.44
CA LYS A 46 29.57 3.41 13.14
C LYS A 46 30.66 2.46 12.66
N GLY A 47 31.44 2.90 11.67
CA GLY A 47 32.62 2.19 11.18
C GLY A 47 32.35 0.98 10.27
N ALA A 48 31.09 0.63 10.01
CA ALA A 48 30.75 -0.46 9.11
C ALA A 48 31.27 -0.22 7.67
N PRO A 49 32.06 -1.15 7.10
CA PRO A 49 32.49 -1.08 5.71
C PRO A 49 31.31 -1.12 4.74
N GLU A 50 31.45 -0.43 3.61
CA GLU A 50 30.36 -0.28 2.64
C GLU A 50 29.91 -1.62 2.04
N CYS A 51 30.85 -2.53 1.78
CA CYS A 51 30.57 -3.90 1.35
C CYS A 51 29.74 -4.70 2.37
N MET A 52 29.87 -4.42 3.66
CA MET A 52 29.09 -5.05 4.73
C MET A 52 27.65 -4.53 4.76
N LYS A 53 27.45 -3.23 4.52
CA LYS A 53 26.11 -2.64 4.33
C LYS A 53 25.43 -3.18 3.09
N ILE A 54 26.17 -3.37 2.00
CA ILE A 54 25.61 -3.91 0.76
C ILE A 54 25.25 -5.40 0.93
N SER A 55 26.14 -6.22 1.50
CA SER A 55 25.87 -7.64 1.71
C SER A 55 24.77 -7.90 2.74
N GLY A 56 24.71 -7.11 3.82
CA GLY A 56 23.64 -7.18 4.81
C GLY A 56 22.28 -6.82 4.23
N PHE A 57 22.20 -5.81 3.36
CA PHE A 57 20.96 -5.45 2.66
C PHE A 57 20.50 -6.55 1.70
N MET A 58 21.42 -7.10 0.90
CA MET A 58 21.12 -8.19 -0.03
C MET A 58 20.70 -9.49 0.69
N HIS A 59 21.22 -9.74 1.90
CA HIS A 59 20.81 -10.86 2.76
C HIS A 59 19.50 -10.59 3.51
N GLY A 60 19.17 -9.32 3.75
CA GLY A 60 17.98 -8.91 4.50
C GLY A 60 16.70 -8.86 3.68
N ILE A 61 16.79 -8.65 2.36
CA ILE A 61 15.65 -8.55 1.44
C ILE A 61 15.03 -9.92 1.16
N THR A 62 13.69 -9.97 1.02
CA THR A 62 12.98 -11.18 0.55
C THR A 62 12.76 -11.23 -0.96
N ASN A 63 12.66 -10.07 -1.63
CA ASN A 63 12.37 -9.99 -3.08
C ASN A 63 13.56 -10.48 -3.95
N PRO A 64 13.44 -11.61 -4.67
CA PRO A 64 14.54 -12.20 -5.44
C PRO A 64 14.87 -11.41 -6.73
N GLU A 65 13.91 -10.70 -7.33
CA GLU A 65 14.16 -9.88 -8.51
C GLU A 65 15.04 -8.67 -8.18
N LEU A 66 14.79 -8.06 -7.01
CA LEU A 66 15.61 -6.97 -6.49
C LEU A 66 17.03 -7.46 -6.16
N ILE A 67 17.17 -8.61 -5.49
CA ILE A 67 18.46 -9.24 -5.21
C ILE A 67 19.25 -9.48 -6.51
N LYS A 68 18.60 -10.07 -7.53
CA LYS A 68 19.22 -10.27 -8.85
C LYS A 68 19.68 -8.95 -9.47
N ARG A 69 18.84 -7.92 -9.46
CA ARG A 69 19.15 -6.60 -10.03
C ARG A 69 20.30 -5.88 -9.30
N LEU A 70 20.51 -6.17 -8.03
CA LEU A 70 21.65 -5.71 -7.24
C LEU A 70 22.93 -6.49 -7.60
N HIS A 71 22.85 -7.81 -7.80
CA HIS A 71 23.97 -8.60 -8.33
C HIS A 71 24.41 -8.15 -9.73
N ASP A 72 23.47 -7.94 -10.65
CA ASP A 72 23.77 -7.54 -12.04
C ASP A 72 24.49 -6.17 -12.11
N LYS A 73 24.26 -5.29 -11.13
CA LYS A 73 24.87 -3.96 -11.06
C LYS A 73 26.09 -3.85 -10.15
N MET A 74 26.24 -4.75 -9.17
CA MET A 74 27.25 -4.71 -8.12
C MET A 74 27.49 -3.29 -7.55
N PRO A 75 26.51 -2.70 -6.85
CA PRO A 75 26.63 -1.34 -6.33
C PRO A 75 27.86 -1.21 -5.43
N LYS A 76 28.57 -0.09 -5.57
CA LYS A 76 29.82 0.20 -4.83
C LYS A 76 29.57 1.00 -3.56
N SER A 77 28.40 1.62 -3.43
CA SER A 77 27.99 2.37 -2.26
C SER A 77 26.54 2.11 -1.85
N MET A 78 26.25 2.45 -0.59
CA MET A 78 24.92 2.48 -0.01
C MET A 78 23.96 3.36 -0.82
N ASP A 79 24.42 4.53 -1.30
CA ASP A 79 23.60 5.43 -2.10
C ASP A 79 23.32 4.88 -3.52
N GLU A 80 24.28 4.19 -4.13
CA GLU A 80 24.06 3.50 -5.41
C GLU A 80 23.04 2.34 -5.25
N MET A 81 23.21 1.52 -4.20
CA MET A 81 22.28 0.45 -3.83
C MET A 81 20.86 0.97 -3.56
N MET A 82 20.73 2.10 -2.85
CA MET A 82 19.46 2.78 -2.59
C MET A 82 18.84 3.32 -3.87
N SER A 83 19.64 3.86 -4.80
CA SER A 83 19.20 4.34 -6.11
C SER A 83 18.66 3.20 -6.99
N VAL A 84 19.36 2.05 -7.03
CA VAL A 84 18.90 0.85 -7.73
C VAL A 84 17.57 0.35 -7.16
N THR A 85 17.45 0.30 -5.84
CA THR A 85 16.25 -0.18 -5.16
C THR A 85 15.06 0.76 -5.35
N THR A 86 15.25 2.06 -5.18
CA THR A 86 14.19 3.07 -5.39
C THR A 86 13.71 3.06 -6.84
N SER A 87 14.62 2.86 -7.79
CA SER A 87 14.30 2.72 -9.22
C SER A 87 13.52 1.43 -9.52
N PHE A 88 13.80 0.34 -8.81
CA PHE A 88 13.06 -0.92 -8.91
C PHE A 88 11.62 -0.75 -8.39
N LEU A 89 11.45 -0.26 -7.15
CA LEU A 89 10.13 -0.06 -6.54
C LEU A 89 9.25 0.89 -7.36
N ARG A 90 9.83 1.98 -7.90
CA ARG A 90 9.11 2.90 -8.80
C ARG A 90 8.63 2.21 -10.09
N TRP A 91 9.40 1.26 -10.63
CA TRP A 91 9.02 0.49 -11.80
C TRP A 91 7.91 -0.52 -11.49
N GLU A 92 8.02 -1.23 -10.36
CA GLU A 92 7.03 -2.21 -9.89
C GLU A 92 5.64 -1.57 -9.71
N VAL A 93 5.58 -0.41 -9.07
CA VAL A 93 4.35 0.39 -8.93
C VAL A 93 3.80 0.82 -10.30
N ALA A 94 4.65 1.19 -11.26
CA ALA A 94 4.20 1.57 -12.61
C ALA A 94 3.65 0.35 -13.39
N ALA A 95 4.31 -0.80 -13.29
CA ALA A 95 3.90 -2.05 -13.94
C ALA A 95 2.54 -2.54 -13.43
N SER A 96 2.32 -2.58 -12.11
CA SER A 96 1.03 -2.97 -11.51
C SER A 96 -0.13 -2.04 -11.93
N ASN A 97 0.14 -0.74 -12.13
CA ASN A 97 -0.86 0.21 -12.62
C ASN A 97 -1.22 0.03 -14.11
N HIS A 98 -0.37 -0.62 -14.92
CA HIS A 98 -0.66 -0.90 -16.33
C HIS A 98 -1.67 -2.05 -16.50
N GLU A 99 -1.60 -3.07 -15.64
CA GLU A 99 -2.51 -4.23 -15.68
C GLU A 99 -3.93 -3.83 -15.27
N ARG A 100 -4.07 -3.02 -14.22
CA ARG A 100 -5.38 -2.49 -13.78
C ARG A 100 -6.06 -1.64 -14.85
N LYS A 101 -5.30 -0.96 -15.73
CA LYS A 101 -5.86 -0.23 -16.88
C LYS A 101 -6.35 -1.18 -17.98
N LYS A 102 -5.61 -2.26 -18.26
CA LYS A 102 -6.05 -3.31 -19.20
C LYS A 102 -7.33 -3.99 -18.71
N SER A 103 -7.42 -4.38 -17.43
CA SER A 103 -8.64 -5.01 -16.89
C SER A 103 -9.85 -4.06 -16.86
N PHE A 104 -9.66 -2.79 -16.51
CA PHE A 104 -10.73 -1.79 -16.62
C PHE A 104 -11.23 -1.59 -18.07
N SER A 105 -10.32 -1.64 -19.05
CA SER A 105 -10.70 -1.52 -20.47
C SER A 105 -11.40 -2.76 -21.00
N SER A 106 -10.97 -3.97 -20.63
CA SER A 106 -11.64 -5.22 -21.06
C SER A 106 -13.03 -5.36 -20.44
N TRP A 107 -13.21 -4.99 -19.17
CA TRP A 107 -14.53 -4.96 -18.53
C TRP A 107 -15.51 -4.03 -19.24
N LYS A 108 -15.07 -2.81 -19.60
CA LYS A 108 -15.89 -1.87 -20.40
C LYS A 108 -16.23 -2.41 -21.79
N GLN A 109 -15.35 -3.18 -22.41
CA GLN A 109 -15.60 -3.80 -23.71
C GLN A 109 -16.64 -4.93 -23.61
N GLN A 110 -16.59 -5.73 -22.54
CA GLN A 110 -17.58 -6.77 -22.26
C GLN A 110 -18.98 -6.20 -22.00
N GLU A 111 -19.11 -5.11 -21.23
CA GLU A 111 -20.40 -4.42 -21.05
C GLU A 111 -20.98 -3.89 -22.37
N ALA A 112 -20.16 -3.37 -23.27
CA ALA A 112 -20.60 -2.86 -24.57
C ALA A 112 -21.14 -3.98 -25.47
N MET A 113 -20.46 -5.14 -25.52
CA MET A 113 -20.93 -6.30 -26.29
C MET A 113 -22.18 -6.94 -25.68
N GLN A 114 -22.31 -6.97 -24.34
CA GLN A 114 -23.49 -7.53 -23.69
C GLN A 114 -24.75 -6.67 -23.96
N LYS A 115 -24.62 -5.34 -23.98
CA LYS A 115 -25.73 -4.40 -24.30
C LYS A 115 -26.21 -4.48 -25.76
N GLN A 116 -25.40 -4.98 -26.70
CA GLN A 116 -25.80 -5.07 -28.11
C GLN A 116 -26.69 -6.29 -28.42
N ASN A 117 -26.69 -7.32 -27.57
CA ASN A 117 -27.46 -8.56 -27.80
C ASN A 117 -28.95 -8.46 -27.42
N PHE A 118 -29.38 -7.35 -26.81
CA PHE A 118 -30.80 -7.09 -26.53
C PHE A 118 -31.48 -6.35 -27.70
N LYS A 119 -31.66 -7.04 -28.83
CA LYS A 119 -32.56 -6.58 -29.89
C LYS A 119 -33.74 -7.53 -30.10
N ARG A 120 -34.93 -6.92 -30.00
CA ARG A 120 -36.17 -7.24 -30.75
C ARG A 120 -37.11 -8.30 -30.15
N GLY A 121 -37.84 -7.89 -29.11
CA GLY A 121 -39.21 -8.36 -28.87
C GLY A 121 -40.19 -7.20 -29.07
N ASN A 122 -40.93 -7.18 -30.17
CA ASN A 122 -42.00 -6.19 -30.39
C ASN A 122 -43.24 -6.61 -29.59
N PHE A 123 -43.70 -5.77 -28.67
CA PHE A 123 -45.09 -5.78 -28.22
C PHE A 123 -45.63 -4.36 -28.18
N GLN A 124 -46.44 -4.01 -29.18
CA GLN A 124 -47.44 -2.97 -29.00
C GLN A 124 -48.47 -3.49 -27.99
N ASN A 125 -48.75 -2.70 -26.97
CA ASN A 125 -50.14 -2.59 -26.53
C ASN A 125 -50.39 -1.21 -25.94
N GLU A 126 -51.42 -0.58 -26.48
CA GLU A 126 -51.84 0.76 -26.13
C GLU A 126 -52.93 0.65 -25.05
N GLN A 127 -52.58 0.96 -23.80
CA GLN A 127 -53.60 1.38 -22.84
C GLN A 127 -53.09 2.49 -21.92
N ARG A 128 -53.72 3.64 -22.13
CA ARG A 128 -53.46 4.93 -21.53
C ARG A 128 -53.95 4.97 -20.07
N THR A 129 -53.02 4.89 -19.12
CA THR A 129 -53.11 5.41 -17.72
C THR A 129 -51.73 5.47 -17.04
N GLU A 130 -51.37 6.43 -16.16
CA GLU A 130 -51.55 7.89 -16.32
C GLU A 130 -50.50 8.75 -15.56
N ARG A 131 -50.53 8.77 -14.22
CA ARG A 131 -49.80 9.71 -13.32
C ARG A 131 -48.81 8.89 -12.46
N LYS A 132 -47.48 9.04 -12.61
CA LYS A 132 -46.57 10.08 -12.07
C LYS A 132 -46.59 10.24 -10.53
N GLN A 133 -45.38 10.22 -9.95
CA GLN A 133 -44.99 10.54 -8.56
C GLN A 133 -45.34 9.45 -7.52
N ASP A 134 -44.50 9.11 -6.53
CA ASP A 134 -43.18 9.65 -6.14
C ASP A 134 -42.26 8.55 -5.55
N ILE A 135 -40.93 8.70 -5.62
CA ILE A 135 -39.93 7.75 -5.11
C ILE A 135 -39.57 8.14 -3.66
N PHE A 136 -40.57 8.15 -2.76
CA PHE A 136 -40.38 8.64 -1.39
C PHE A 136 -41.06 7.80 -0.29
N THR A 137 -41.11 6.48 -0.46
CA THR A 137 -41.72 5.57 0.55
C THR A 137 -40.92 4.28 0.78
N LEU A 138 -39.61 4.39 1.06
CA LEU A 138 -38.80 3.22 1.46
C LEU A 138 -37.77 3.47 2.58
N PHE A 139 -37.99 4.45 3.46
CA PHE A 139 -37.12 4.70 4.62
C PHE A 139 -37.88 4.94 5.94
N THR A 140 -38.58 3.90 6.43
CA THR A 140 -39.00 3.77 7.85
C THR A 140 -38.98 2.31 8.34
N LYS A 141 -38.03 1.51 7.84
CA LYS A 141 -37.38 0.42 8.59
C LYS A 141 -36.58 0.99 9.76
N ASN A 142 -37.03 0.83 11.01
CA ASN A 142 -36.22 0.57 12.21
C ASN A 142 -37.04 0.81 13.49
N THR A 143 -37.74 -0.24 13.94
CA THR A 143 -38.24 -0.34 15.31
C THR A 143 -37.25 -1.19 16.09
N GLU A 144 -36.58 -0.62 17.09
CA GLU A 144 -36.27 -1.37 18.31
C GLU A 144 -36.04 -0.42 19.49
N ARG A 145 -36.84 -0.62 20.55
CA ARG A 145 -36.79 0.16 21.78
C ARG A 145 -35.79 -0.49 22.72
N ASN A 146 -34.79 0.26 23.16
CA ASN A 146 -33.85 -0.19 24.19
C ASN A 146 -34.12 0.61 25.49
N PRO A 147 -34.79 0.02 26.49
CA PRO A 147 -34.99 0.65 27.79
C PRO A 147 -33.81 0.37 28.74
N ILE A 148 -33.84 1.01 29.92
CA ILE A 148 -32.90 0.85 31.05
C ILE A 148 -31.62 1.71 30.97
N LEU A 149 -31.78 2.99 31.32
CA LEU A 149 -30.90 3.63 32.30
C LEU A 149 -31.73 4.48 33.27
N ARG A 150 -31.87 4.01 34.51
CA ARG A 150 -32.28 4.84 35.66
C ARG A 150 -31.12 4.94 36.64
N GLN A 151 -30.40 6.06 36.61
CA GLN A 151 -29.75 6.71 37.74
C GLN A 151 -29.88 8.21 37.42
N ARG A 152 -30.77 9.00 38.04
CA ARG A 152 -30.81 9.43 39.45
C ARG A 152 -29.56 10.25 39.79
N GLU A 153 -29.61 11.52 39.41
CA GLU A 153 -28.68 12.56 39.84
C GLU A 153 -29.07 13.13 41.21
N VAL A 154 -28.05 13.70 41.88
CA VAL A 154 -28.05 14.52 43.11
C VAL A 154 -28.50 13.82 44.41
#